data_AF-A0A358EMI1-F1
#
_entry.id   AF-A0A358EMI1-F1
#
_cell.length_a   1.000
_cell.length_b   1.000
_cell.length_c   1.000
_cell.angle_alpha   90.00
_cell.angle_beta   90.00
_cell.angle_gamma   90.00
#
_symmetry.space_group_name_H-M   'P 1'
#
loop_
_entity.id
_entity.type
_entity.pdbx_description
1 polymer ?
#
loop_
_entity_poly.entity_id
_entity_poly.type
_entity_poly.pdbx_seq_one_letter_code
_entity_poly.pdbx_strand_id
1 'polypeptide(L)'
;PLENLYESPLTKPALFLDWLSDREKPSKKEDEWDLLELAKNPQVSVRMRGVMEKCDYCSSRIQAAKINKKVKAGTGGDVMIKDADLKTACQSACSADAITFGNLLDKDSRVVEEKKNPRTYETLDYLDNAARTTYLAKVRNPNSKMPDSYEKPFSTKEYKAAEGGHGDAHGHSHGKDGH
;
A
#
# COMPACT_ATOMS: atom_id res chain seq x y z
N PRO A 1 29.75 -12.86 -13.53
CA PRO A 1 29.89 -13.88 -12.47
C PRO A 1 28.70 -13.80 -11.48
N LEU A 2 27.58 -14.43 -11.87
CA LEU A 2 26.32 -14.49 -11.11
C LEU A 2 26.26 -15.70 -10.16
N GLU A 3 27.27 -16.56 -10.19
CA GLU A 3 27.29 -17.86 -9.50
C GLU A 3 27.41 -17.73 -7.97
N ASN A 4 27.95 -16.61 -7.47
CA ASN A 4 28.26 -16.43 -6.05
C ASN A 4 27.22 -15.59 -5.29
N LEU A 5 26.09 -15.24 -5.91
CA LEU A 5 25.10 -14.31 -5.32
C LEU A 5 24.29 -14.89 -4.16
N TYR A 6 24.32 -16.22 -3.96
CA TYR A 6 23.54 -16.94 -2.94
C TYR A 6 24.35 -17.99 -2.17
N GLU A 7 25.68 -17.85 -2.10
CA GLU A 7 26.48 -18.78 -1.31
C GLU A 7 26.38 -18.47 0.19
N SER A 8 25.93 -19.47 0.95
CA SER A 8 25.75 -19.34 2.39
C SER A 8 27.08 -19.49 3.15
N PRO A 9 27.22 -18.90 4.34
CA PRO A 9 28.41 -19.11 5.19
C PRO A 9 28.63 -20.57 5.60
N LEU A 10 27.59 -21.41 5.50
CA LEU A 10 27.63 -22.85 5.81
C LEU A 10 28.34 -23.66 4.71
N THR A 11 28.34 -23.16 3.47
CA THR A 11 28.91 -23.86 2.30
C THR A 11 30.38 -23.52 2.03
N LYS A 12 30.91 -22.44 2.64
CA LYS A 12 32.34 -22.07 2.55
C LYS A 12 32.84 -21.59 3.92
N PRO A 13 33.67 -22.39 4.64
CA PRO A 13 34.19 -22.00 5.96
C PRO A 13 35.09 -20.75 5.91
N ALA A 14 35.62 -20.42 4.73
CA ALA A 14 36.33 -19.16 4.50
C ALA A 14 35.40 -17.95 4.68
N LEU A 15 34.13 -18.01 4.27
CA LEU A 15 33.15 -16.93 4.47
C LEU A 15 32.76 -16.77 5.95
N PHE A 16 32.83 -17.85 6.74
CA PHE A 16 32.61 -17.77 8.18
C PHE A 16 33.78 -17.10 8.91
N LEU A 17 35.03 -17.44 8.55
CA LEU A 17 36.20 -16.73 9.06
C LEU A 17 36.23 -15.26 8.60
N ASP A 18 35.91 -15.00 7.34
CA ASP A 18 35.81 -13.66 6.75
C ASP A 18 34.74 -12.84 7.48
N TRP A 19 33.57 -13.41 7.73
CA TRP A 19 32.53 -12.78 8.56
C TRP A 19 32.95 -12.55 10.01
N LEU A 20 33.73 -13.48 10.61
CA LEU A 20 34.23 -13.33 11.98
C LEU A 20 35.30 -12.23 12.08
N SER A 21 36.18 -12.12 11.08
CA SER A 21 37.24 -11.09 11.01
C SER A 21 36.73 -9.74 10.54
N ASP A 22 35.67 -9.71 9.73
CA ASP A 22 35.13 -8.50 9.10
C ASP A 22 33.85 -8.00 9.77
N ARG A 23 33.51 -8.56 10.94
CA ARG A 23 32.33 -8.15 11.72
C ARG A 23 32.34 -6.67 12.10
N GLU A 24 33.53 -6.09 12.22
CA GLU A 24 33.78 -4.68 12.55
C GLU A 24 34.21 -3.85 11.33
N LYS A 25 34.47 -4.47 10.18
CA LYS A 25 34.80 -3.71 8.96
C LYS A 25 33.53 -3.11 8.36
N PRO A 26 33.53 -1.81 8.04
CA PRO A 26 32.39 -1.20 7.36
C PRO A 26 32.20 -1.88 6.00
N SER A 27 30.95 -2.21 5.66
CA SER A 27 30.63 -2.92 4.41
C SER A 27 30.92 -2.11 3.13
N LYS A 28 31.23 -0.82 3.28
CA LYS A 28 31.52 0.15 2.21
C LYS A 28 32.61 1.11 2.67
N LYS A 29 33.32 1.70 1.71
CA LYS A 29 34.30 2.79 1.94
C LYS A 29 33.60 4.01 2.55
N GLU A 30 34.30 4.78 3.36
CA GLU A 30 33.76 5.96 4.08
C GLU A 30 33.07 6.94 3.13
N ASP A 31 33.69 7.28 1.99
CA ASP A 31 33.13 8.19 0.98
C ASP A 31 31.76 7.73 0.44
N GLU A 32 31.51 6.42 0.37
CA GLU A 32 30.21 5.90 -0.08
C GLU A 32 29.11 6.07 0.97
N TRP A 33 29.47 6.08 2.26
CA TRP A 33 28.52 6.30 3.35
C TRP A 33 28.01 7.74 3.36
N ASP A 34 28.89 8.71 3.14
CA ASP A 34 28.53 10.13 3.05
C ASP A 34 27.57 10.38 1.87
N LEU A 35 27.85 9.77 0.71
CA LEU A 35 26.95 9.86 -0.45
C LEU A 35 25.58 9.24 -0.17
N LEU A 36 25.53 8.12 0.56
CA LEU A 36 24.29 7.47 0.97
C LEU A 36 23.51 8.30 2.00
N GLU A 37 24.17 9.06 2.86
CA GLU A 37 23.51 9.97 3.80
C GLU A 37 22.80 11.11 3.08
N LEU A 38 23.43 11.70 2.06
CA LEU A 38 22.86 12.79 1.26
C LEU A 38 21.61 12.36 0.48
N ALA A 39 21.49 11.09 0.12
CA ALA A 39 20.30 10.55 -0.56
C ALA A 39 19.08 10.41 0.35
N LYS A 40 19.27 10.40 1.68
CA LYS A 40 18.19 10.17 2.65
C LYS A 40 17.42 11.45 2.92
N ASN A 41 16.12 11.30 3.13
CA ASN A 41 15.28 12.43 3.51
C ASN A 41 15.52 12.79 4.99
N PRO A 42 15.96 14.01 5.32
CA PRO A 42 16.22 14.42 6.71
C PRO A 42 14.95 14.46 7.58
N GLN A 43 13.76 14.48 6.97
CA GLN A 43 12.48 14.54 7.68
C GLN A 43 11.93 13.17 8.10
N VAL A 44 12.65 12.08 7.80
CA VAL A 44 12.24 10.71 8.13
C VAL A 44 13.36 10.02 8.88
N SER A 45 13.01 9.28 9.94
CA SER A 45 14.01 8.57 10.73
C SER A 45 14.61 7.39 9.98
N VAL A 46 15.94 7.29 10.02
CA VAL A 46 16.66 6.09 9.61
C VAL A 46 16.62 5.10 10.78
N ARG A 47 16.11 3.89 10.54
CA ARG A 47 15.90 2.90 11.60
C ARG A 47 17.12 1.99 11.77
N MET A 48 17.41 1.68 13.03
CA MET A 48 18.43 0.69 13.40
C MET A 48 17.87 -0.73 13.33
N ARG A 49 18.75 -1.72 13.42
CA ARG A 49 18.38 -3.14 13.43
C ARG A 49 17.39 -3.44 14.57
N GLY A 50 16.33 -4.19 14.26
CA GLY A 50 15.35 -4.66 15.26
C GLY A 50 14.13 -3.74 15.46
N VAL A 51 13.97 -2.70 14.63
CA VAL A 51 12.79 -1.83 14.66
C VAL A 51 11.80 -2.23 13.57
N MET A 52 10.51 -2.36 13.91
CA MET A 52 9.47 -2.59 12.92
C MET A 52 9.12 -1.33 12.14
N GLU A 53 8.76 -1.50 10.88
CA GLU A 53 8.30 -0.43 10.02
C GLU A 53 6.96 -0.72 9.37
N LYS A 54 6.25 0.36 9.08
CA LYS A 54 4.98 0.32 8.36
C LYS A 54 4.80 1.60 7.55
N CYS A 55 3.82 1.58 6.66
CA CYS A 55 3.29 2.80 6.06
C CYS A 55 2.72 3.71 7.16
N ASP A 56 3.21 4.95 7.19
CA ASP A 56 2.78 5.98 8.13
C ASP A 56 1.98 7.10 7.42
N TYR A 57 1.56 6.85 6.17
CA TYR A 57 0.92 7.81 5.28
C TYR A 57 1.74 9.10 5.06
N CYS A 58 3.07 8.97 5.05
CA CYS A 58 3.99 10.11 4.94
C CYS A 58 3.73 11.15 6.03
N SER A 59 3.77 10.71 7.29
CA SER A 59 3.48 11.56 8.45
C SER A 59 4.33 12.83 8.46
N SER A 60 5.59 12.74 8.03
CA SER A 60 6.49 13.89 7.85
C SER A 60 5.93 14.94 6.89
N ARG A 61 5.39 14.54 5.74
CA ARG A 61 4.74 15.46 4.77
C ARG A 61 3.45 16.05 5.34
N ILE A 62 2.65 15.25 6.06
CA ILE A 62 1.43 15.73 6.73
C ILE A 62 1.77 16.82 7.74
N GLN A 63 2.78 16.61 8.59
CA GLN A 63 3.16 17.60 9.60
C GLN A 63 3.71 18.87 8.96
N ALA A 64 4.56 18.75 7.94
CA ALA A 64 5.05 19.90 7.19
C ALA A 64 3.90 20.72 6.58
N ALA A 65 2.91 20.07 5.97
CA ALA A 65 1.72 20.74 5.43
C ALA A 65 0.89 21.43 6.52
N LYS A 66 0.69 20.76 7.68
CA LYS A 66 -0.01 21.34 8.85
C LYS A 66 0.69 22.58 9.37
N ILE A 67 2.01 22.51 9.54
CA ILE A 67 2.83 23.62 10.04
C ILE A 67 2.75 24.79 9.05
N ASN A 68 2.97 24.54 7.76
CA ASN A 68 2.92 25.58 6.73
C ASN A 68 1.54 26.26 6.66
N LYS A 69 0.44 25.50 6.80
CA LYS A 69 -0.90 26.08 6.86
C LYS A 69 -1.12 26.91 8.11
N LYS A 70 -0.73 26.42 9.29
CA LYS A 70 -0.81 27.17 10.55
C LYS A 70 -0.03 28.49 10.48
N VAL A 71 1.19 28.45 9.95
CA VAL A 71 2.02 29.65 9.78
C VAL A 71 1.35 30.65 8.84
N LYS A 72 0.76 30.20 7.73
CA LYS A 72 0.02 31.07 6.80
C LYS A 72 -1.29 31.63 7.39
N ALA A 73 -1.99 30.84 8.20
CA ALA A 73 -3.26 31.22 8.81
C ALA A 73 -3.12 32.19 9.99
N GLY A 74 -1.94 32.23 10.64
CA GLY A 74 -1.70 33.09 11.80
C GLY A 74 -2.61 32.73 12.98
N THR A 75 -3.18 33.75 13.65
CA THR A 75 -4.00 33.60 14.86
C THR A 75 -5.49 33.34 14.62
N GLY A 76 -6.00 33.37 13.38
CA GLY A 76 -7.45 33.28 13.14
C GLY A 76 -7.93 32.79 11.77
N GLY A 77 -7.03 32.32 10.88
CA GLY A 77 -7.42 31.77 9.57
C GLY A 77 -7.83 30.29 9.59
N ASP A 78 -8.38 29.82 8.47
CA ASP A 78 -8.69 28.39 8.26
C ASP A 78 -7.40 27.55 8.24
N VAL A 79 -7.31 26.59 9.16
CA VAL A 79 -6.17 25.69 9.36
C VAL A 79 -6.38 24.35 8.64
N MET A 80 -7.55 24.14 8.02
CA MET A 80 -7.86 22.89 7.34
C MET A 80 -6.96 22.73 6.10
N ILE A 81 -6.37 21.54 6.01
CA ILE A 81 -5.58 21.15 4.85
C ILE A 81 -6.55 20.71 3.77
N LYS A 82 -6.41 21.29 2.58
CA LYS A 82 -7.12 20.86 1.38
C LYS A 82 -6.30 19.81 0.64
N ASP A 83 -6.97 18.99 -0.18
CA ASP A 83 -6.32 17.91 -0.92
C ASP A 83 -5.18 18.40 -1.84
N ALA A 84 -5.28 19.62 -2.38
CA ALA A 84 -4.25 20.20 -3.24
C ALA A 84 -2.93 20.52 -2.50
N ASP A 85 -2.98 20.68 -1.18
CA ASP A 85 -1.84 21.13 -0.37
C ASP A 85 -0.89 19.98 0.04
N LEU A 86 -1.31 18.72 -0.13
CA LEU A 86 -0.56 17.55 0.33
C LEU A 86 -0.69 16.38 -0.64
N LYS A 87 0.44 15.89 -1.13
CA LYS A 87 0.54 14.60 -1.85
C LYS A 87 1.52 13.66 -1.17
N THR A 88 1.08 12.44 -0.91
CA THR A 88 1.95 11.37 -0.37
C THR A 88 2.96 10.92 -1.41
N ALA A 89 4.05 10.27 -0.97
CA ALA A 89 5.09 9.80 -1.87
C ALA A 89 4.55 8.80 -2.90
N CYS A 90 3.76 7.83 -2.45
CA CYS A 90 3.13 6.83 -3.32
C CYS A 90 2.11 7.43 -4.29
N GLN A 91 1.32 8.43 -3.86
CA GLN A 91 0.42 9.16 -4.76
C GLN A 91 1.20 9.93 -5.83
N SER A 92 2.28 10.64 -5.45
CA SER A 92 3.08 11.40 -6.41
C SER A 92 3.88 10.53 -7.39
N ALA A 93 4.23 9.30 -7.00
CA ALA A 93 5.00 8.38 -7.84
C ALA A 93 4.10 7.59 -8.80
N CYS A 94 2.81 7.46 -8.50
CA CYS A 94 1.88 6.70 -9.32
C CYS A 94 1.48 7.49 -10.56
N SER A 95 1.98 7.11 -11.73
CA SER A 95 1.61 7.73 -13.01
C SER A 95 0.17 7.47 -13.43
N ALA A 96 -0.47 6.44 -12.87
CA ALA A 96 -1.85 6.06 -13.17
C ALA A 96 -2.89 6.73 -12.25
N ASP A 97 -2.47 7.61 -11.34
CA ASP A 97 -3.33 8.28 -10.35
C ASP A 97 -4.22 7.31 -9.55
N ALA A 98 -3.74 6.09 -9.29
CA ALA A 98 -4.51 5.04 -8.64
C ALA A 98 -4.70 5.25 -7.13
N ILE A 99 -3.88 6.11 -6.51
CA ILE A 99 -3.89 6.36 -5.07
C ILE A 99 -4.36 7.79 -4.83
N THR A 100 -5.50 7.95 -4.16
CA THR A 100 -5.99 9.25 -3.71
C THR A 100 -5.81 9.36 -2.20
N PHE A 101 -5.10 10.38 -1.76
CA PHE A 101 -4.93 10.72 -0.35
C PHE A 101 -5.51 12.11 -0.08
N GLY A 102 -6.09 12.31 1.11
CA GLY A 102 -6.87 13.50 1.40
C GLY A 102 -7.50 13.49 2.80
N ASN A 103 -8.23 14.55 3.12
CA ASN A 103 -8.82 14.77 4.44
C ASN A 103 -10.29 14.32 4.50
N LEU A 104 -10.59 13.28 5.28
CA LEU A 104 -11.97 12.77 5.43
C LEU A 104 -12.94 13.74 6.11
N LEU A 105 -12.44 14.74 6.84
CA LEU A 105 -13.28 15.77 7.46
C LEU A 105 -13.76 16.81 6.44
N ASP A 106 -13.03 16.94 5.33
CA ASP A 106 -13.43 17.78 4.20
C ASP A 106 -14.39 16.98 3.31
N LYS A 107 -15.66 17.37 3.31
CA LYS A 107 -16.73 16.66 2.59
C LYS A 107 -16.59 16.75 1.08
N ASP A 108 -15.88 17.78 0.60
CA ASP A 108 -15.65 18.04 -0.82
C ASP A 108 -14.30 17.47 -1.29
N SER A 109 -13.59 16.74 -0.41
CA SER A 109 -12.35 16.06 -0.76
C SER A 109 -12.58 14.92 -1.75
N ARG A 110 -11.59 14.70 -2.62
CA ARG A 110 -11.62 13.62 -3.61
C ARG A 110 -11.67 12.25 -2.92
N VAL A 111 -11.05 12.11 -1.75
CA VAL A 111 -11.11 10.84 -0.99
C VAL A 111 -12.52 10.53 -0.51
N VAL A 112 -13.29 11.54 -0.08
CA VAL A 112 -14.68 11.32 0.34
C VAL A 112 -15.55 10.94 -0.85
N GLU A 113 -15.32 11.52 -2.03
CA GLU A 113 -15.98 11.11 -3.27
C GLU A 113 -15.64 9.66 -3.64
N GLU A 114 -14.35 9.30 -3.67
CA GLU A 114 -13.90 7.94 -4.00
C GLU A 114 -14.42 6.91 -2.99
N LYS A 115 -14.46 7.24 -1.69
CA LYS A 115 -15.02 6.35 -0.67
C LYS A 115 -16.53 6.09 -0.84
N LYS A 116 -17.28 7.04 -1.40
CA LYS A 116 -18.71 6.86 -1.72
C LYS A 116 -18.94 6.00 -2.97
N ASN A 117 -17.89 5.66 -3.73
CA ASN A 117 -18.02 4.82 -4.92
C ASN A 117 -18.61 3.44 -4.53
N PRO A 118 -19.60 2.91 -5.27
CA PRO A 118 -20.17 1.58 -4.99
C PRO A 118 -19.18 0.43 -5.14
N ARG A 119 -18.00 0.68 -5.72
CA ARG A 119 -16.92 -0.30 -5.88
C ARG A 119 -15.96 -0.35 -4.70
N THR A 120 -16.15 0.52 -3.71
CA THR A 120 -15.27 0.63 -2.55
C THR A 120 -15.50 -0.56 -1.62
N TYR A 121 -14.41 -1.16 -1.15
CA TYR A 121 -14.44 -2.20 -0.12
C TYR A 121 -13.29 -2.02 0.87
N GLU A 122 -13.51 -2.46 2.11
CA GLU A 122 -12.50 -2.53 3.16
C GLU A 122 -11.80 -3.89 3.16
N THR A 123 -10.49 -3.89 3.41
CA THR A 123 -9.73 -5.13 3.52
C THR A 123 -10.02 -5.81 4.84
N LEU A 124 -10.52 -7.05 4.77
CA LEU A 124 -10.87 -7.86 5.94
C LEU A 124 -11.92 -7.19 6.83
N ASP A 125 -12.95 -6.61 6.21
CA ASP A 125 -14.05 -5.90 6.87
C ASP A 125 -14.78 -6.75 7.93
N TYR A 126 -14.86 -8.06 7.72
CA TYR A 126 -15.46 -8.99 8.69
C TYR A 126 -14.77 -9.00 10.07
N LEU A 127 -13.54 -8.47 10.18
CA LEU A 127 -12.82 -8.30 11.44
C LEU A 127 -13.11 -6.97 12.15
N ASP A 128 -13.96 -6.10 11.58
CA ASP A 128 -14.27 -4.75 12.08
C ASP A 128 -13.00 -3.94 12.42
N ASN A 129 -12.01 -3.99 11.53
CA ASN A 129 -10.70 -3.35 11.74
C ASN A 129 -10.71 -1.83 11.44
N ALA A 130 -11.84 -1.29 10.96
CA ALA A 130 -12.06 0.10 10.60
C ALA A 130 -10.89 0.71 9.80
N ALA A 131 -10.49 0.01 8.72
CA ALA A 131 -9.32 0.36 7.94
C ALA A 131 -9.46 1.73 7.26
N ARG A 132 -8.49 2.62 7.49
CA ARG A 132 -8.52 3.96 6.86
C ARG A 132 -8.33 3.91 5.35
N THR A 133 -7.51 2.98 4.87
CA THR A 133 -7.31 2.75 3.43
C THR A 133 -8.36 1.78 2.93
N THR A 134 -9.17 2.25 1.98
CA THR A 134 -10.15 1.47 1.24
C THR A 134 -9.67 1.28 -0.19
N TYR A 135 -10.11 0.20 -0.83
CA TYR A 135 -9.74 -0.13 -2.20
C TYR A 135 -10.96 -0.07 -3.12
N LEU A 136 -10.71 0.22 -4.40
CA LEU A 136 -11.73 0.13 -5.44
C LEU A 136 -11.63 -1.23 -6.13
N ALA A 137 -12.78 -1.90 -6.29
CA ALA A 137 -12.86 -3.16 -7.00
C ALA A 137 -12.42 -2.99 -8.46
N LYS A 138 -11.57 -3.92 -8.91
CA LYS A 138 -11.09 -3.96 -10.29
C LYS A 138 -12.21 -4.41 -11.23
N VAL A 139 -12.73 -3.47 -12.02
CA VAL A 139 -13.67 -3.78 -13.10
C VAL A 139 -12.89 -4.19 -14.34
N ARG A 140 -13.18 -5.39 -14.87
CA ARG A 140 -12.68 -5.85 -16.17
C ARG A 140 -13.85 -5.82 -17.15
N ASN A 141 -13.62 -5.29 -18.36
CA ASN A 141 -14.62 -5.23 -19.43
C ASN A 141 -14.27 -6.26 -20.52
N PRO A 142 -14.68 -7.54 -20.38
CA PRO A 142 -14.39 -8.56 -21.38
C PRO A 142 -15.16 -8.30 -22.68
N ASN A 143 -14.50 -8.49 -23.83
CA ASN A 143 -15.14 -8.38 -25.14
C ASN A 143 -15.90 -9.66 -25.46
N SER A 144 -17.22 -9.56 -25.64
CA SER A 144 -18.11 -10.71 -25.94
C SER A 144 -17.82 -11.41 -27.27
N LYS A 145 -17.13 -10.75 -28.20
CA LYS A 145 -16.81 -11.32 -29.52
C LYS A 145 -15.57 -12.20 -29.53
N MET A 146 -14.82 -12.26 -28.42
CA MET A 146 -13.63 -13.12 -28.36
C MET A 146 -14.01 -14.57 -28.03
N PRO A 147 -13.35 -15.56 -28.65
CA PRO A 147 -13.63 -16.98 -28.43
C PRO A 147 -13.44 -17.41 -26.95
N ASP A 148 -12.51 -16.78 -26.23
CA ASP A 148 -12.25 -17.02 -24.81
C ASP A 148 -12.94 -16.01 -23.87
N SER A 149 -14.04 -15.38 -24.33
CA SER A 149 -14.75 -14.41 -23.51
C SER A 149 -15.44 -15.09 -22.32
N TYR A 150 -15.37 -14.45 -21.15
CA TYR A 150 -16.04 -14.90 -19.94
C TYR A 150 -17.10 -13.87 -19.55
N GLU A 151 -18.27 -14.35 -19.13
CA GLU A 151 -19.38 -13.49 -18.71
C GLU A 151 -19.08 -12.77 -17.39
N LYS A 152 -18.29 -13.39 -16.50
CA LYS A 152 -17.89 -12.83 -15.20
C LYS A 152 -16.37 -12.84 -15.06
N PRO A 153 -15.76 -11.74 -14.57
CA PRO A 153 -14.32 -11.68 -14.40
C PRO A 153 -13.79 -12.76 -13.46
N PHE A 154 -12.61 -13.28 -13.78
CA PHE A 154 -11.94 -14.32 -12.99
C PHE A 154 -11.85 -13.95 -11.51
N SER A 155 -11.62 -12.68 -11.18
CA SER A 155 -11.62 -12.20 -9.79
C SER A 155 -12.94 -12.46 -9.04
N THR A 156 -14.09 -12.36 -9.72
CA THR A 156 -15.39 -12.68 -9.12
C THR A 156 -15.61 -14.18 -9.02
N LYS A 157 -15.11 -14.96 -9.98
CA LYS A 157 -15.15 -16.43 -9.93
C LYS A 157 -14.26 -16.98 -8.81
N GLU A 158 -13.05 -16.45 -8.66
CA GLU A 158 -12.09 -16.82 -7.60
C GLU A 158 -12.62 -16.47 -6.21
N TYR A 159 -13.15 -15.25 -6.04
CA TYR A 159 -13.73 -14.80 -4.77
C TYR A 159 -14.94 -15.66 -4.37
N LYS A 160 -15.88 -15.91 -5.29
CA LYS A 160 -17.07 -16.74 -5.00
C LYS A 160 -16.77 -18.23 -4.88
N ALA A 161 -15.78 -18.75 -5.61
CA ALA A 161 -15.35 -20.14 -5.45
C ALA A 161 -14.73 -20.39 -4.07
N ALA A 162 -14.04 -19.40 -3.51
CA ALA A 162 -13.51 -19.45 -2.14
C ALA A 162 -14.61 -19.38 -1.06
N GLU A 163 -15.72 -18.67 -1.32
CA GLU A 163 -16.89 -18.63 -0.42
C GLU A 163 -17.76 -19.91 -0.48
N GLY A 164 -17.63 -20.73 -1.53
CA GLY A 164 -18.44 -21.94 -1.73
C GLY A 164 -17.98 -23.19 -0.96
N GLY A 165 -17.17 -23.03 0.08
CA GLY A 165 -16.43 -24.11 0.74
C GLY A 165 -16.65 -24.26 2.24
N HIS A 166 -17.71 -23.70 2.84
CA HIS A 166 -18.13 -24.04 4.21
C HIS A 166 -19.63 -23.77 4.40
N GLY A 167 -20.44 -24.82 4.56
CA GLY A 167 -21.77 -24.72 5.16
C GLY A 167 -22.92 -25.26 4.30
N ASP A 168 -23.42 -26.42 4.73
CA ASP A 168 -24.83 -26.82 4.76
C ASP A 168 -25.50 -27.33 3.48
N ALA A 169 -25.40 -28.64 3.33
CA ALA A 169 -26.39 -29.47 2.67
C ALA A 169 -27.75 -29.38 3.40
N HIS A 170 -28.57 -28.40 3.05
CA HIS A 170 -30.02 -28.46 3.28
C HIS A 170 -30.74 -28.11 1.98
N GLY A 171 -31.18 -29.17 1.30
CA GLY A 171 -32.00 -29.06 0.10
C GLY A 171 -33.39 -28.51 0.44
N HIS A 172 -33.74 -27.40 -0.18
CA HIS A 172 -35.14 -27.06 -0.43
C HIS A 172 -35.32 -26.78 -1.92
N SER A 173 -36.00 -27.74 -2.55
CA SER A 173 -36.54 -27.67 -3.90
C SER A 173 -37.57 -26.54 -3.99
N HIS A 174 -37.37 -25.60 -4.91
CA HIS A 174 -38.46 -24.78 -5.42
C HIS A 174 -38.48 -24.87 -6.94
N GLY A 175 -39.69 -25.11 -7.44
CA GLY A 175 -40.00 -25.60 -8.76
C GLY A 175 -39.63 -24.64 -9.88
N LYS A 176 -39.28 -25.27 -10.99
CA LYS A 176 -39.17 -24.69 -12.31
C LYS A 176 -40.55 -24.54 -12.96
N ASP A 177 -40.66 -23.47 -13.75
CA ASP A 177 -41.51 -23.29 -14.93
C ASP A 177 -43.03 -23.11 -14.66
N GLY A 178 -43.71 -22.04 -15.11
CA GLY A 178 -43.46 -21.23 -16.29
C GLY A 178 -44.28 -21.76 -17.48
N HIS A 179 -45.59 -21.57 -17.41
CA HIS A 179 -46.48 -21.39 -18.56
C HIS A 179 -47.06 -19.98 -18.48
#